data_AF-A0A3S0L6E8-F1
#
_entry.id   AF-A0A3S0L6E8-F1
#
_cell.length_a   1.000
_cell.length_b   1.000
_cell.length_c   1.000
_cell.angle_alpha   90.00
_cell.angle_beta   90.00
_cell.angle_gamma   90.00
#
_symmetry.space_group_name_H-M   'P 1'
#
loop_
_entity.id
_entity.type
_entity.pdbx_description
1 polymer ?
#
loop_
_entity_poly.entity_id
_entity_poly.type
_entity_poly.pdbx_seq_one_letter_code
_entity_poly.pdbx_strand_id
1 'polypeptide(L)'
;MKSTIRVLTTLALLFFLIGINKESAYAASDLNFNNNAYFEIGNGSQIDSTPKISVQALVKFTSLDVPQAIACKAEGGGFCLEYDVNDKTVQLSLFIDGVYRIANANSSPTLNTWYHIVGTYDGTNIRLYINGVLQDDVQSAPGQATKTPTTPFAIGQNPKAGGGSTYTKFHGYIREVSVWNKALTQTEVNSIKSNGVKGNESGLVGAWKLNSLTTGKVYDLTTKNMDGIGYRFSQAFPLIASSISDLGMNLSWTKSSEISSYKLVRGSSSLYSGTGNSYSEKALVSDTNYDYTLTAISTNGESIDSKTFKTAVGELAILQVPSAINFNPITLNGADQKSYGTFNQKIIVKDTRKSRNGWKLVVKAAPLKSSNGVRTFPSNKIALKPVSAITQTSGAVATKPSITNSTQLIDTSSVKKIVSAGTNTGQGVYEITLPSQALELSVNPSNAYVNPNGSSLNYYTDLTWTVEPGA
;
A
#
# COMPACT_ATOMS: atom_id res chain seq x y z
N MET A 1 38.93 8.59 62.07
CA MET A 1 37.96 9.67 62.33
C MET A 1 38.24 10.78 61.32
N LYS A 2 37.23 11.15 60.52
CA LYS A 2 37.16 12.30 59.58
C LYS A 2 38.05 12.24 58.33
N SER A 3 37.64 12.64 57.11
CA SER A 3 36.33 12.86 56.47
C SER A 3 36.66 13.30 55.05
N THR A 4 36.29 12.51 54.03
CA THR A 4 36.48 12.91 52.63
C THR A 4 35.38 13.90 52.24
N ILE A 5 35.79 15.12 51.89
CA ILE A 5 34.92 16.21 51.43
C ILE A 5 34.41 15.89 50.02
N ARG A 6 33.10 15.77 49.85
CA ARG A 6 32.42 15.80 48.55
C ARG A 6 32.07 17.26 48.23
N VAL A 7 32.67 17.80 47.18
CA VAL A 7 32.26 19.09 46.60
C VAL A 7 30.99 18.85 45.80
N LEU A 8 29.85 19.31 46.32
CA LEU A 8 28.61 19.46 45.57
C LEU A 8 28.65 20.85 44.91
N THR A 9 28.88 20.91 43.60
CA THR A 9 28.59 22.12 42.83
C THR A 9 27.09 22.13 42.50
N THR A 10 26.32 22.91 43.25
CA THR A 10 24.96 23.30 42.91
C THR A 10 25.02 24.27 41.72
N LEU A 11 24.67 23.78 40.53
CA LEU A 11 24.41 24.63 39.37
C LEU A 11 23.03 25.27 39.56
N ALA A 12 23.01 26.53 40.01
CA ALA A 12 21.80 27.34 40.01
C ALA A 12 21.41 27.65 38.56
N LEU A 13 20.41 26.94 38.03
CA LEU A 13 19.85 27.25 36.73
C LEU A 13 18.95 28.49 36.87
N LEU A 14 19.47 29.63 36.45
CA LEU A 14 18.75 30.89 36.34
C LEU A 14 17.66 30.74 35.26
N PHE A 15 16.39 30.64 35.65
CA PHE A 15 15.27 30.71 34.70
C PHE A 15 15.13 32.15 34.20
N PHE A 16 15.76 32.47 33.07
CA PHE A 16 15.35 33.62 32.28
C PHE A 16 14.04 33.23 31.58
N LEU A 17 12.91 33.77 32.04
CA LEU A 17 11.67 33.77 31.27
C LEU A 17 11.88 34.66 30.04
N ILE A 18 12.44 34.09 28.98
CA ILE A 18 12.25 34.61 27.64
C ILE A 18 10.80 34.30 27.31
N GLY A 19 9.98 35.35 27.13
CA GLY A 19 8.65 35.23 26.58
C GLY A 19 8.75 34.51 25.24
N ILE A 20 8.38 33.23 25.23
CA ILE A 20 8.22 32.47 24.00
C ILE A 20 7.00 33.06 23.32
N ASN A 21 7.24 33.93 22.32
CA ASN A 21 6.27 34.18 21.28
C ASN A 21 5.84 32.81 20.76
N LYS A 22 4.54 32.53 20.85
CA LYS A 22 3.92 31.25 20.49
C LYS A 22 3.86 31.03 18.96
N GLU A 23 4.92 31.41 18.23
CA GLU A 23 5.13 31.07 16.82
C GLU A 23 6.09 29.89 16.69
N SER A 24 5.78 28.74 17.29
CA SER A 24 6.35 27.45 16.86
C SER A 24 5.50 26.29 17.37
N ALA A 25 4.40 26.04 16.66
CA ALA A 25 3.75 24.73 16.64
C ALA A 25 3.49 24.34 15.18
N TYR A 26 4.58 24.23 14.39
CA TYR A 26 4.54 23.62 13.07
C TYR A 26 5.00 22.17 13.19
N ALA A 27 4.07 21.27 13.53
CA ALA A 27 4.26 19.83 13.37
C ALA A 27 3.12 19.32 12.46
N ALA A 28 3.35 19.54 11.16
CA ALA A 28 2.77 18.89 9.98
C ALA A 28 3.38 19.65 8.78
N SER A 29 4.09 18.99 7.87
CA SER A 29 4.67 19.69 6.71
C SER A 29 3.59 20.37 5.86
N ASP A 30 3.92 21.54 5.31
CA ASP A 30 3.01 22.31 4.46
C ASP A 30 2.62 21.52 3.21
N LEU A 31 1.32 21.55 2.84
CA LEU A 31 0.83 20.86 1.64
C LEU A 31 1.14 21.67 0.38
N ASN A 32 1.82 21.04 -0.58
CA ASN A 32 2.27 21.68 -1.83
C ASN A 32 1.26 21.48 -2.97
N PHE A 33 0.86 22.57 -3.62
CA PHE A 33 -0.11 22.62 -4.71
C PHE A 33 0.53 22.73 -6.12
N ASN A 34 1.85 22.88 -6.23
CA ASN A 34 2.57 23.18 -7.48
C ASN A 34 2.39 22.18 -8.63
N ASN A 35 1.98 20.94 -8.36
CA ASN A 35 1.75 19.92 -9.39
C ASN A 35 0.35 20.01 -10.02
N ASN A 36 -0.17 21.22 -10.20
CA ASN A 36 -1.58 21.48 -10.54
C ASN A 36 -2.54 20.78 -9.56
N ALA A 37 -2.14 20.63 -8.30
CA ALA A 37 -2.89 19.90 -7.29
C ALA A 37 -3.99 20.76 -6.69
N TYR A 38 -5.07 20.13 -6.23
CA TYR A 38 -6.27 20.83 -5.76
C TYR A 38 -7.16 19.88 -4.95
N PHE A 39 -8.13 20.46 -4.24
CA PHE A 39 -9.24 19.72 -3.64
C PHE A 39 -10.57 20.11 -4.29
N GLU A 40 -11.46 19.14 -4.41
CA GLU A 40 -12.89 19.36 -4.65
C GLU A 40 -13.68 19.00 -3.41
N ILE A 41 -14.52 19.92 -2.95
CA ILE A 41 -15.41 19.74 -1.82
C ILE A 41 -16.78 19.30 -2.35
N GLY A 42 -17.15 18.05 -2.07
CA GLY A 42 -18.41 17.43 -2.53
C GLY A 42 -19.65 18.06 -1.89
N ASN A 43 -20.78 18.07 -2.63
CA ASN A 43 -22.08 18.62 -2.21
C ASN A 43 -22.01 20.02 -1.57
N GLY A 44 -21.22 20.93 -2.17
CA GLY A 44 -21.07 22.32 -1.72
C GLY A 44 -22.32 23.20 -1.92
N SER A 45 -23.53 22.63 -1.92
CA SER A 45 -24.79 23.37 -1.95
C SER A 45 -24.98 24.23 -0.69
N GLN A 46 -24.35 23.84 0.41
CA GLN A 46 -24.29 24.64 1.64
C GLN A 46 -23.38 25.87 1.52
N ILE A 47 -22.50 25.89 0.51
CA ILE A 47 -21.61 27.00 0.14
C ILE A 47 -22.22 27.80 -1.03
N ASP A 48 -23.45 27.48 -1.44
CA ASP A 48 -24.20 28.29 -2.41
C ASP A 48 -24.39 29.71 -1.88
N SER A 49 -24.66 30.64 -2.79
CA SER A 49 -24.71 32.08 -2.57
C SER A 49 -25.64 32.44 -1.42
N THR A 50 -25.07 32.53 -0.23
CA THR A 50 -25.70 33.12 0.95
C THR A 50 -25.65 34.64 0.79
N PRO A 51 -26.62 35.39 1.33
CA PRO A 51 -26.63 36.85 1.24
C PRO A 51 -25.42 37.49 1.92
N LYS A 52 -24.67 36.72 2.73
CA LYS A 52 -23.42 37.11 3.39
C LYS A 52 -22.46 35.95 3.35
N ILE A 53 -21.20 36.21 3.01
CA ILE A 53 -20.18 35.16 2.93
C ILE A 53 -18.84 35.66 3.47
N SER A 54 -18.06 34.75 4.07
CA SER A 54 -16.63 34.96 4.23
C SER A 54 -15.86 33.74 3.76
N VAL A 55 -14.71 33.97 3.14
CA VAL A 55 -13.78 32.93 2.70
C VAL A 55 -12.39 33.29 3.21
N GLN A 56 -11.73 32.33 3.83
CA GLN A 56 -10.44 32.50 4.47
C GLN A 56 -9.48 31.42 3.98
N ALA A 57 -8.21 31.80 3.80
CA ALA A 57 -7.11 30.85 3.59
C ALA A 57 -5.80 31.41 4.16
N LEU A 58 -4.94 30.53 4.65
CA LEU A 58 -3.50 30.82 4.75
C LEU A 58 -2.85 30.36 3.44
N VAL A 59 -2.07 31.25 2.82
CA VAL A 59 -1.41 30.96 1.53
C VAL A 59 0.05 31.39 1.53
N LYS A 60 0.89 30.64 0.82
CA LYS A 60 2.28 30.99 0.51
C LYS A 60 2.53 30.76 -0.96
N PHE A 61 2.63 31.85 -1.73
CA PHE A 61 2.87 31.80 -3.18
C PHE A 61 4.31 31.41 -3.51
N THR A 62 4.51 30.59 -4.54
CA THR A 62 5.85 30.22 -5.05
C THR A 62 6.09 30.67 -6.50
N SER A 63 5.04 31.10 -7.20
CA SER A 63 5.09 31.84 -8.47
C SER A 63 4.00 32.90 -8.46
N LEU A 64 4.18 33.95 -9.26
CA LEU A 64 3.23 35.05 -9.47
C LEU A 64 3.07 35.37 -10.97
N ASP A 65 3.50 34.46 -11.83
CA ASP A 65 3.60 34.68 -13.29
C ASP A 65 2.31 34.32 -14.05
N VAL A 66 1.35 33.71 -13.34
CA VAL A 66 0.07 33.26 -13.88
C VAL A 66 -1.06 33.62 -12.92
N PRO A 67 -2.31 33.72 -13.40
CA PRO A 67 -3.46 33.87 -12.50
C PRO A 67 -3.67 32.56 -11.72
N GLN A 68 -4.03 32.67 -10.44
CA GLN A 68 -4.04 31.53 -9.52
C GLN A 68 -5.27 31.55 -8.60
N ALA A 69 -6.07 30.49 -8.60
CA ALA A 69 -7.22 30.36 -7.72
C ALA A 69 -6.83 29.75 -6.37
N ILE A 70 -7.23 30.39 -5.27
CA ILE A 70 -6.98 29.91 -3.91
C ILE A 70 -8.18 29.08 -3.43
N ALA A 71 -9.38 29.65 -3.46
CA ALA A 71 -10.60 29.03 -2.94
C ALA A 71 -11.82 29.59 -3.68
N CYS A 72 -12.47 28.75 -4.49
CA CYS A 72 -13.45 29.24 -5.47
C CYS A 72 -14.66 28.32 -5.58
N LYS A 73 -15.83 28.94 -5.75
CA LYS A 73 -17.05 28.31 -6.22
C LYS A 73 -17.57 29.19 -7.34
N ALA A 74 -17.25 28.83 -8.57
CA ALA A 74 -17.48 29.68 -9.72
C ALA A 74 -17.80 28.89 -11.00
N GLU A 75 -18.76 29.41 -11.78
CA GLU A 75 -19.16 28.90 -13.08
C GLU A 75 -19.76 30.04 -13.91
N GLY A 76 -18.94 30.96 -14.45
CA GLY A 76 -19.47 32.16 -15.13
C GLY A 76 -20.36 33.03 -14.21
N GLY A 77 -20.03 33.03 -12.93
CA GLY A 77 -20.63 33.70 -11.77
C GLY A 77 -20.16 32.98 -10.49
N GLY A 78 -20.63 33.38 -9.31
CA GLY A 78 -20.18 32.83 -8.03
C GLY A 78 -19.11 33.71 -7.35
N PHE A 79 -18.17 33.10 -6.63
CA PHE A 79 -17.07 33.81 -5.98
C PHE A 79 -15.73 33.08 -6.09
N CYS A 80 -14.64 33.83 -6.03
CA CYS A 80 -13.29 33.28 -6.05
C CYS A 80 -12.35 34.17 -5.26
N LEU A 81 -11.64 33.58 -4.29
CA LEU A 81 -10.44 34.18 -3.70
C LEU A 81 -9.25 33.76 -4.57
N GLU A 82 -8.53 34.71 -5.13
CA GLU A 82 -7.55 34.44 -6.19
C GLU A 82 -6.44 35.49 -6.24
N TYR A 83 -5.37 35.18 -6.97
CA TYR A 83 -4.35 36.13 -7.38
C TYR A 83 -4.57 36.51 -8.84
N ASP A 84 -4.79 37.81 -9.08
CA ASP A 84 -4.83 38.38 -10.41
C ASP A 84 -3.43 38.78 -10.86
N VAL A 85 -3.02 38.25 -12.01
CA VAL A 85 -1.67 38.44 -12.56
C VAL A 85 -1.50 39.79 -13.25
N ASN A 86 -2.59 40.41 -13.71
CA ASN A 86 -2.53 41.65 -14.49
C ASN A 86 -2.28 42.84 -13.55
N ASP A 87 -3.08 42.92 -12.48
CA ASP A 87 -3.00 43.93 -11.43
C ASP A 87 -2.00 43.54 -10.33
N LYS A 88 -1.45 42.31 -10.40
CA LYS A 88 -0.48 41.73 -9.46
C LYS A 88 -0.95 41.83 -8.02
N THR A 89 -2.21 41.47 -7.78
CA THR A 89 -2.84 41.61 -6.46
C THR A 89 -3.62 40.36 -6.09
N VAL A 90 -3.77 40.13 -4.79
CA VAL A 90 -4.77 39.18 -4.31
C VAL A 90 -6.12 39.87 -4.30
N GLN A 91 -7.15 39.18 -4.78
CA GLN A 91 -8.49 39.72 -4.87
C GLN A 91 -9.55 38.74 -4.38
N LEU A 92 -10.69 39.29 -4.00
CA LEU A 92 -11.93 38.57 -3.85
C LEU A 92 -12.89 39.04 -4.94
N SER A 93 -13.21 38.15 -5.87
CA SER A 93 -14.21 38.38 -6.92
C SER A 93 -15.55 37.77 -6.52
N LEU A 94 -16.64 38.55 -6.58
CA LEU A 94 -18.02 38.10 -6.37
C LEU A 94 -18.91 38.52 -7.53
N PHE A 95 -19.76 37.61 -7.98
CA PHE A 95 -20.81 37.89 -8.96
C PHE A 95 -22.10 38.32 -8.25
N ILE A 96 -22.42 39.60 -8.36
CA ILE A 96 -23.56 40.24 -7.69
C ILE A 96 -24.42 40.89 -8.77
N ASP A 97 -25.71 40.56 -8.80
CA ASP A 97 -26.69 41.13 -9.73
C ASP A 97 -26.24 41.15 -11.20
N GLY A 98 -25.61 40.06 -11.66
CA GLY A 98 -25.24 39.88 -13.07
C GLY A 98 -23.86 40.42 -13.44
N VAL A 99 -23.11 41.00 -12.51
CA VAL A 99 -21.80 41.60 -12.76
C VAL A 99 -20.80 41.21 -11.68
N TYR A 100 -19.53 41.03 -12.05
CA TYR A 100 -18.47 40.86 -11.07
C TYR A 100 -18.14 42.17 -10.34
N ARG A 101 -17.93 42.05 -9.03
CA ARG A 101 -17.44 43.09 -8.13
C ARG A 101 -16.20 42.52 -7.45
N ILE A 102 -15.14 43.32 -7.37
CA ILE A 102 -13.82 42.86 -6.98
C ILE A 102 -13.30 43.77 -5.86
N ALA A 103 -12.88 43.20 -4.75
CA ALA A 103 -12.08 43.88 -3.74
C ALA A 103 -10.62 43.41 -3.87
N ASN A 104 -9.68 44.36 -3.95
CA ASN A 104 -8.27 44.11 -4.26
C ASN A 104 -7.37 44.39 -3.06
N ALA A 105 -6.27 43.65 -2.92
CA ALA A 105 -5.21 44.09 -2.04
C ALA A 105 -4.49 45.31 -2.66
N ASN A 106 -3.91 46.16 -1.82
CA ASN A 106 -3.23 47.38 -2.27
C ASN A 106 -1.77 47.15 -2.73
N SER A 107 -1.28 45.90 -2.67
CA SER A 107 0.11 45.55 -2.96
C SER A 107 0.23 44.10 -3.42
N SER A 108 1.29 43.84 -4.20
CA SER A 108 1.62 42.48 -4.65
C SER A 108 2.12 41.64 -3.48
N PRO A 109 1.70 40.36 -3.37
CA PRO A 109 2.31 39.44 -2.44
C PRO A 109 3.80 39.24 -2.76
N THR A 110 4.58 38.97 -1.73
CA THR A 110 5.98 38.55 -1.84
C THR A 110 6.04 37.03 -1.89
N LEU A 111 6.85 36.47 -2.79
CA LEU A 111 7.06 35.03 -2.89
C LEU A 111 7.55 34.44 -1.57
N ASN A 112 7.18 33.18 -1.33
CA ASN A 112 7.59 32.37 -0.19
C ASN A 112 7.24 32.97 1.19
N THR A 113 6.27 33.89 1.23
CA THR A 113 5.77 34.50 2.46
C THR A 113 4.34 34.05 2.76
N TRP A 114 4.05 33.72 4.01
CA TRP A 114 2.70 33.34 4.45
C TRP A 114 1.80 34.57 4.60
N TYR A 115 0.59 34.47 4.04
CA TYR A 115 -0.46 35.47 4.16
C TYR A 115 -1.73 34.83 4.70
N HIS A 116 -2.33 35.45 5.71
CA HIS A 116 -3.71 35.20 6.12
C HIS A 116 -4.64 36.09 5.31
N ILE A 117 -5.43 35.49 4.43
CA ILE A 117 -6.27 36.21 3.47
C ILE A 117 -7.72 35.93 3.79
N VAL A 118 -8.51 36.99 3.97
CA VAL A 118 -9.94 36.88 4.26
C VAL A 118 -10.72 37.84 3.37
N GLY A 119 -11.62 37.29 2.57
CA GLY A 119 -12.62 38.06 1.85
C GLY A 119 -13.97 37.95 2.55
N THR A 120 -14.69 39.07 2.71
CA THR A 120 -16.03 39.08 3.31
C THR A 120 -17.03 39.89 2.47
N TYR A 121 -18.29 39.47 2.50
CA TYR A 121 -19.41 40.20 1.92
C TYR A 121 -20.56 40.21 2.91
N ASP A 122 -21.02 41.40 3.31
CA ASP A 122 -22.07 41.58 4.33
C ASP A 122 -23.50 41.75 3.76
N GLY A 123 -23.64 41.61 2.44
CA GLY A 123 -24.87 41.90 1.70
C GLY A 123 -24.88 43.30 1.05
N THR A 124 -23.91 44.14 1.40
CA THR A 124 -23.78 45.51 0.90
C THR A 124 -22.33 45.86 0.53
N ASN A 125 -21.35 45.45 1.32
CA ASN A 125 -19.95 45.80 1.15
C ASN A 125 -19.10 44.55 0.99
N ILE A 126 -18.13 44.61 0.08
CA ILE A 126 -17.10 43.58 -0.08
C ILE A 126 -15.83 44.08 0.57
N ARG A 127 -15.24 43.29 1.47
CA ARG A 127 -13.99 43.63 2.16
C ARG A 127 -12.94 42.56 1.92
N LEU A 128 -11.69 43.00 1.79
CA LEU A 128 -10.54 42.10 1.74
C LEU A 128 -9.57 42.46 2.86
N TYR A 129 -9.13 41.46 3.62
CA TYR A 129 -8.16 41.59 4.69
C TYR A 129 -6.92 40.75 4.37
N ILE A 130 -5.75 41.33 4.54
CA ILE A 130 -4.45 40.64 4.44
C ILE A 130 -3.74 40.75 5.78
N ASN A 131 -3.36 39.62 6.36
CA ASN A 131 -2.73 39.53 7.67
C ASN A 131 -3.50 40.23 8.79
N GLY A 132 -4.84 40.25 8.67
CA GLY A 132 -5.73 40.89 9.64
C GLY A 132 -5.87 42.41 9.45
N VAL A 133 -5.30 43.00 8.42
CA VAL A 133 -5.46 44.43 8.11
C VAL A 133 -6.41 44.58 6.91
N LEU A 134 -7.44 45.40 7.03
CA LEU A 134 -8.34 45.76 5.93
C LEU A 134 -7.53 46.43 4.81
N GLN A 135 -7.61 45.87 3.61
CA GLN A 135 -6.94 46.39 2.41
C GLN A 135 -7.89 47.18 1.52
N ASP A 136 -9.14 46.74 1.41
CA ASP A 136 -10.15 47.33 0.55
C ASP A 136 -11.55 47.11 1.12
N ASP A 137 -12.43 48.08 0.89
CA ASP A 137 -13.83 48.12 1.32
C ASP A 137 -14.66 48.72 0.18
N VAL A 138 -15.11 47.84 -0.72
CA VAL A 138 -15.95 48.21 -1.85
C VAL A 138 -17.36 48.45 -1.33
N GLN A 139 -17.67 49.71 -1.11
CA GLN A 139 -18.97 50.15 -0.60
C GLN A 139 -20.06 50.11 -1.67
N SER A 140 -21.32 49.99 -1.23
CA SER A 140 -22.50 50.10 -2.09
C SER A 140 -22.53 49.10 -3.25
N ALA A 141 -22.26 47.83 -2.96
CA ALA A 141 -22.56 46.70 -3.81
C ALA A 141 -23.79 45.93 -3.29
N PRO A 142 -24.99 46.55 -3.17
CA PRO A 142 -26.18 45.83 -2.76
C PRO A 142 -26.56 44.82 -3.85
N GLY A 143 -27.00 43.64 -3.43
CA GLY A 143 -27.49 42.63 -4.35
C GLY A 143 -27.42 41.23 -3.78
N GLN A 144 -28.12 40.32 -4.44
CA GLN A 144 -27.96 38.90 -4.14
C GLN A 144 -26.77 38.37 -4.95
N ALA A 145 -26.04 37.40 -4.42
CA ALA A 145 -25.14 36.65 -5.28
C ALA A 145 -26.01 35.79 -6.21
N THR A 146 -26.30 36.33 -7.41
CA THR A 146 -27.41 35.89 -8.29
C THR A 146 -27.15 34.60 -9.05
N LYS A 147 -25.94 34.05 -8.98
CA LYS A 147 -25.61 32.78 -9.61
C LYS A 147 -25.14 31.79 -8.58
N THR A 148 -25.88 30.69 -8.45
CA THR A 148 -25.47 29.49 -7.73
C THR A 148 -24.72 28.56 -8.68
N PRO A 149 -23.38 28.44 -8.59
CA PRO A 149 -22.62 27.58 -9.48
C PRO A 149 -22.94 26.10 -9.23
N THR A 150 -23.08 25.31 -10.30
CA THR A 150 -23.27 23.86 -10.19
C THR A 150 -21.96 23.10 -9.95
N THR A 151 -20.84 23.80 -10.12
CA THR A 151 -19.49 23.30 -9.83
C THR A 151 -19.26 23.10 -8.33
N PRO A 152 -18.40 22.15 -7.93
CA PRO A 152 -17.96 22.03 -6.54
C PRO A 152 -17.24 23.29 -6.07
N PHE A 153 -17.26 23.56 -4.76
CA PHE A 153 -16.27 24.46 -4.19
C PHE A 153 -14.91 23.77 -4.26
N ALA A 154 -13.90 24.50 -4.70
CA ALA A 154 -12.57 23.94 -4.93
C ALA A 154 -11.49 24.80 -4.26
N ILE A 155 -10.46 24.13 -3.78
CA ILE A 155 -9.29 24.74 -3.15
C ILE A 155 -8.09 24.47 -4.04
N GLY A 156 -7.37 25.52 -4.42
CA GLY A 156 -6.21 25.45 -5.32
C GLY A 156 -6.56 25.40 -6.81
N GLN A 157 -7.84 25.55 -7.17
CA GLN A 157 -8.28 25.66 -8.57
C GLN A 157 -9.54 26.50 -8.73
N ASN A 158 -9.72 27.07 -9.92
CA ASN A 158 -11.04 27.47 -10.40
C ASN A 158 -11.71 26.24 -11.06
N PRO A 159 -12.86 25.75 -10.55
CA PRO A 159 -13.46 24.50 -10.99
C PRO A 159 -14.05 24.53 -12.40
N LYS A 160 -14.37 25.72 -12.96
CA LYS A 160 -14.78 25.89 -14.36
C LYS A 160 -14.59 27.34 -14.82
N ALA A 161 -13.43 27.64 -15.39
CA ALA A 161 -13.22 28.89 -16.12
C ALA A 161 -13.95 28.81 -17.47
N GLY A 162 -15.22 29.23 -17.53
CA GLY A 162 -15.93 29.39 -18.80
C GLY A 162 -15.29 30.51 -19.64
N GLY A 163 -15.23 30.34 -20.97
CA GLY A 163 -14.91 31.44 -21.90
C GLY A 163 -13.44 31.69 -22.23
N GLY A 164 -12.61 30.64 -22.35
CA GLY A 164 -11.25 30.77 -22.90
C GLY A 164 -10.14 31.09 -21.90
N SER A 165 -10.46 31.30 -20.62
CA SER A 165 -9.46 31.42 -19.56
C SER A 165 -8.95 30.03 -19.16
N THR A 166 -7.64 29.82 -19.28
CA THR A 166 -6.95 28.60 -18.81
C THR A 166 -7.23 28.37 -17.33
N TYR A 167 -7.60 27.15 -16.95
CA TYR A 167 -7.84 26.75 -15.55
C TYR A 167 -6.70 27.25 -14.63
N THR A 168 -7.02 28.19 -13.74
CA THR A 168 -6.04 28.83 -12.86
C THR A 168 -5.76 27.90 -11.68
N LYS A 169 -4.61 27.23 -11.70
CA LYS A 169 -4.13 26.37 -10.61
C LYS A 169 -3.26 27.18 -9.66
N PHE A 170 -3.34 26.86 -8.38
CA PHE A 170 -2.48 27.52 -7.39
C PHE A 170 -1.06 26.96 -7.42
N HIS A 171 -0.07 27.84 -7.35
CA HIS A 171 1.35 27.50 -7.25
C HIS A 171 1.91 27.96 -5.91
N GLY A 172 1.73 27.11 -4.89
CA GLY A 172 2.44 27.24 -3.63
C GLY A 172 1.87 26.33 -2.56
N TYR A 173 1.69 26.87 -1.37
CA TYR A 173 1.14 26.14 -0.23
C TYR A 173 -0.14 26.81 0.27
N ILE A 174 -1.16 26.00 0.57
CA ILE A 174 -2.43 26.45 1.16
C ILE A 174 -2.68 25.65 2.43
N ARG A 175 -3.13 26.33 3.49
CA ARG A 175 -3.62 25.70 4.71
C ARG A 175 -4.77 26.48 5.33
N GLU A 176 -5.46 25.83 6.27
CA GLU A 176 -6.54 26.41 7.08
C GLU A 176 -7.57 27.18 6.24
N VAL A 177 -8.20 26.49 5.29
CA VAL A 177 -9.27 27.11 4.49
C VAL A 177 -10.58 27.02 5.26
N SER A 178 -11.36 28.09 5.28
CA SER A 178 -12.70 28.08 5.85
C SER A 178 -13.69 28.95 5.07
N VAL A 179 -14.96 28.57 5.14
CA VAL A 179 -16.08 29.29 4.51
C VAL A 179 -17.17 29.52 5.55
N TRP A 180 -17.78 30.71 5.50
CA TRP A 180 -18.76 31.17 6.47
C TRP A 180 -19.99 31.75 5.77
N ASN A 181 -21.18 31.57 6.34
CA ASN A 181 -22.42 32.19 5.86
C ASN A 181 -22.71 33.54 6.55
N LYS A 182 -21.65 34.19 7.04
CA LYS A 182 -21.67 35.52 7.64
C LYS A 182 -20.48 36.32 7.14
N ALA A 183 -20.58 37.64 7.19
CA ALA A 183 -19.42 38.51 7.07
C ALA A 183 -18.66 38.53 8.39
N LEU A 184 -17.41 38.09 8.38
CA LEU A 184 -16.52 38.18 9.53
C LEU A 184 -16.19 39.66 9.80
N THR A 185 -16.28 40.04 11.06
CA THR A 185 -15.84 41.35 11.55
C THR A 185 -14.31 41.39 11.66
N GLN A 186 -13.73 42.59 11.70
CA GLN A 186 -12.29 42.80 11.91
C GLN A 186 -11.77 42.08 13.17
N THR A 187 -12.55 42.05 14.25
CA THR A 187 -12.21 41.34 15.49
C THR A 187 -12.20 39.82 15.29
N GLU A 188 -13.18 39.27 14.59
CA GLU A 188 -13.23 37.84 14.27
C GLU A 188 -12.08 37.43 13.34
N VAL A 189 -11.76 38.24 12.33
CA VAL A 189 -10.60 38.03 11.44
C VAL A 189 -9.31 37.92 12.23
N ASN A 190 -9.08 38.83 13.19
CA ASN A 190 -7.88 38.82 14.03
C ASN A 190 -7.86 37.63 15.01
N SER A 191 -9.03 37.25 15.53
CA SER A 191 -9.17 36.07 16.39
C SER A 191 -8.83 34.78 15.63
N ILE A 192 -9.37 34.60 14.43
CA ILE A 192 -9.10 33.44 13.56
C ILE A 192 -7.64 33.40 13.16
N LYS A 193 -7.03 34.53 12.77
CA LYS A 193 -5.59 34.61 12.45
C LYS A 193 -4.72 34.08 13.60
N SER A 194 -5.09 34.37 14.84
CA SER A 194 -4.29 34.06 16.02
C SER A 194 -4.54 32.65 16.57
N ASN A 195 -5.78 32.17 16.45
CA ASN A 195 -6.23 30.94 17.13
C ASN A 195 -6.60 29.80 16.17
N GLY A 196 -6.71 30.09 14.87
CA GLY A 196 -7.30 29.19 13.89
C GLY A 196 -8.80 28.97 14.08
N VAL A 197 -9.36 28.12 13.22
CA VAL A 197 -10.76 27.67 13.29
C VAL A 197 -10.84 26.33 14.03
N LYS A 198 -11.84 26.20 14.90
CA LYS A 198 -12.12 25.02 15.75
C LYS A 198 -13.14 24.06 15.14
N GLY A 199 -14.07 24.54 14.31
CA GLY A 199 -15.07 23.73 13.62
C GLY A 199 -16.50 23.86 14.16
N ASN A 200 -16.70 24.61 15.25
CA ASN A 200 -18.01 24.78 15.91
C ASN A 200 -18.46 26.23 16.05
N GLU A 201 -17.76 27.16 15.40
CA GLU A 201 -18.07 28.58 15.44
C GLU A 201 -19.40 28.91 14.76
N SER A 202 -20.12 29.89 15.31
CA SER A 202 -21.38 30.36 14.72
C SER A 202 -21.16 30.96 13.34
N GLY A 203 -21.90 30.44 12.37
CA GLY A 203 -21.86 30.82 10.96
C GLY A 203 -20.77 30.13 10.13
N LEU A 204 -19.99 29.21 10.73
CA LEU A 204 -19.04 28.39 9.98
C LEU A 204 -19.79 27.37 9.13
N VAL A 205 -19.48 27.34 7.84
CA VAL A 205 -20.04 26.39 6.87
C VAL A 205 -19.13 25.18 6.76
N GLY A 206 -17.85 25.37 6.50
CA GLY A 206 -16.85 24.30 6.42
C GLY A 206 -15.44 24.80 6.72
N ALA A 207 -14.59 23.93 7.26
CA ALA A 207 -13.19 24.26 7.55
C ALA A 207 -12.28 23.05 7.34
N TRP A 208 -11.14 23.28 6.68
CA TRP A 208 -10.18 22.24 6.29
C TRP A 208 -8.76 22.66 6.67
N LYS A 209 -8.09 21.85 7.50
CA LYS A 209 -6.73 22.19 7.96
C LYS A 209 -5.68 22.15 6.85
N LEU A 210 -5.77 21.16 5.95
CA LEU A 210 -4.83 20.90 4.85
C LEU A 210 -3.37 20.80 5.31
N ASN A 211 -2.79 19.61 5.25
CA ASN A 211 -1.37 19.42 5.54
C ASN A 211 -0.81 18.30 4.67
N SER A 212 0.49 18.02 4.78
CA SER A 212 1.15 16.98 4.00
C SER A 212 0.55 15.58 4.15
N LEU A 213 -0.33 15.34 5.12
CA LEU A 213 -0.98 14.07 5.38
C LEU A 213 -2.38 13.96 4.75
N THR A 214 -2.88 15.01 4.10
CA THR A 214 -4.24 15.05 3.53
C THR A 214 -4.25 14.94 2.01
N THR A 215 -3.30 14.23 1.40
CA THR A 215 -3.10 14.24 -0.06
C THR A 215 -4.20 13.55 -0.87
N GLY A 216 -4.94 12.61 -0.27
CA GLY A 216 -6.06 11.91 -0.89
C GLY A 216 -7.42 12.46 -0.46
N LYS A 217 -7.55 12.85 0.81
CA LYS A 217 -8.75 13.46 1.36
C LYS A 217 -8.41 14.41 2.50
N VAL A 218 -9.13 15.51 2.62
CA VAL A 218 -9.11 16.40 3.79
C VAL A 218 -10.47 16.34 4.49
N TYR A 219 -10.47 16.18 5.80
CA TYR A 219 -11.70 16.14 6.58
C TYR A 219 -12.20 17.55 6.89
N ASP A 220 -13.52 17.73 6.83
CA ASP A 220 -14.19 18.91 7.34
C ASP A 220 -14.21 18.88 8.88
N LEU A 221 -13.83 19.99 9.52
CA LEU A 221 -13.85 20.11 10.97
C LEU A 221 -15.26 20.33 11.55
N THR A 222 -16.24 20.63 10.70
CA THR A 222 -17.62 20.86 11.14
C THR A 222 -18.45 19.58 11.17
N THR A 223 -19.65 19.67 11.73
CA THR A 223 -20.63 18.56 11.69
C THR A 223 -21.30 18.39 10.32
N LYS A 224 -20.92 19.17 9.31
CA LYS A 224 -21.48 19.12 7.95
C LYS A 224 -20.86 18.04 7.08
N ASN A 225 -19.71 17.49 7.48
CA ASN A 225 -18.98 16.42 6.77
C ASN A 225 -18.72 16.77 5.30
N MET A 226 -18.37 18.03 5.01
CA MET A 226 -18.00 18.45 3.66
C MET A 226 -16.54 18.12 3.36
N ASP A 227 -16.19 16.84 3.39
CA ASP A 227 -14.82 16.39 3.13
C ASP A 227 -14.39 16.73 1.70
N GLY A 228 -13.11 17.05 1.54
CA GLY A 228 -12.50 17.35 0.25
C GLY A 228 -11.73 16.17 -0.32
N ILE A 229 -11.89 15.88 -1.61
CA ILE A 229 -11.09 14.89 -2.33
C ILE A 229 -9.88 15.59 -2.96
N GLY A 230 -8.69 15.09 -2.67
CA GLY A 230 -7.42 15.63 -3.17
C GLY A 230 -7.04 15.04 -4.52
N TYR A 231 -6.53 15.88 -5.41
CA TYR A 231 -6.11 15.50 -6.76
C TYR A 231 -4.68 15.99 -7.02
N ARG A 232 -3.87 15.10 -7.62
CA ARG A 232 -2.52 15.39 -8.15
C ARG A 232 -1.46 15.79 -7.11
N PHE A 233 -1.73 15.58 -5.82
CA PHE A 233 -0.73 15.70 -4.77
C PHE A 233 0.35 14.61 -4.86
N SER A 234 1.57 14.94 -4.46
CA SER A 234 2.63 13.95 -4.25
C SER A 234 2.29 13.06 -3.05
N GLN A 235 2.73 11.81 -3.10
CA GLN A 235 2.43 10.82 -2.07
C GLN A 235 3.29 11.05 -0.82
N ALA A 236 2.67 11.09 0.37
CA ALA A 236 3.38 11.23 1.63
C ALA A 236 3.87 9.90 2.21
N PHE A 237 3.21 8.80 1.86
CA PHE A 237 3.47 7.46 2.39
C PHE A 237 3.63 6.45 1.25
N PRO A 238 4.81 6.41 0.60
CA PRO A 238 5.04 5.52 -0.52
C PRO A 238 4.92 4.07 -0.06
N LEU A 239 4.02 3.32 -0.71
CA LEU A 239 3.90 1.88 -0.64
C LEU A 239 5.06 1.25 -1.41
N ILE A 240 5.73 0.30 -0.79
CA ILE A 240 6.91 -0.38 -1.36
C ILE A 240 6.74 -1.89 -1.21
N ALA A 241 7.04 -2.64 -2.27
CA ALA A 241 7.13 -4.09 -2.24
C ALA A 241 8.60 -4.54 -2.20
N SER A 242 8.85 -5.60 -1.43
CA SER A 242 10.14 -6.27 -1.30
C SER A 242 9.94 -7.78 -1.22
N SER A 243 11.03 -8.56 -1.28
CA SER A 243 10.99 -10.04 -1.25
C SER A 243 9.94 -10.61 -2.22
N ILE A 244 9.82 -10.01 -3.41
CA ILE A 244 8.84 -10.42 -4.40
C ILE A 244 9.22 -11.79 -4.92
N SER A 245 8.34 -12.75 -4.69
CA SER A 245 8.45 -14.14 -5.13
C SER A 245 7.30 -14.48 -6.08
N ASP A 246 7.28 -15.72 -6.54
CA ASP A 246 6.19 -16.29 -7.32
C ASP A 246 4.94 -16.62 -6.47
N LEU A 247 5.05 -16.58 -5.14
CA LEU A 247 3.96 -16.92 -4.20
C LEU A 247 3.59 -15.78 -3.25
N GLY A 248 4.27 -14.65 -3.28
CA GLY A 248 4.06 -13.61 -2.28
C GLY A 248 5.03 -12.45 -2.37
N MET A 249 4.78 -11.45 -1.53
CA MET A 249 5.62 -10.26 -1.39
C MET A 249 5.45 -9.65 0.00
N ASN A 250 6.44 -8.88 0.44
CA ASN A 250 6.35 -8.06 1.64
C ASN A 250 6.10 -6.61 1.26
N LEU A 251 4.98 -6.06 1.73
CA LEU A 251 4.57 -4.67 1.53
C LEU A 251 4.96 -3.86 2.76
N SER A 252 5.42 -2.63 2.56
CA SER A 252 5.84 -1.72 3.63
C SER A 252 5.63 -0.26 3.26
N TRP A 253 5.59 0.59 4.29
CA TRP A 253 5.44 2.03 4.17
C TRP A 253 6.11 2.76 5.34
N THR A 254 6.31 4.07 5.20
CA THR A 254 6.88 4.90 6.27
C THR A 254 5.89 5.03 7.43
N LYS A 255 6.36 4.83 8.66
CA LYS A 255 5.54 5.05 9.86
C LYS A 255 5.62 6.52 10.29
N SER A 256 4.49 7.08 10.70
CA SER A 256 4.39 8.40 11.33
C SER A 256 3.54 8.33 12.60
N SER A 257 3.88 9.16 13.60
CA SER A 257 3.10 9.35 14.84
C SER A 257 1.84 10.19 14.64
N GLU A 258 1.74 10.92 13.53
CA GLU A 258 0.56 11.73 13.18
C GLU A 258 -0.54 10.91 12.49
N ILE A 259 -0.25 9.66 12.15
CA ILE A 259 -1.18 8.71 11.54
C ILE A 259 -1.81 7.85 12.62
N SER A 260 -3.14 7.85 12.68
CA SER A 260 -3.92 7.06 13.62
C SER A 260 -4.02 5.60 13.19
N SER A 261 -4.08 5.33 11.88
CA SER A 261 -4.09 3.97 11.32
C SER A 261 -3.74 3.96 9.83
N TYR A 262 -3.34 2.78 9.34
CA TYR A 262 -3.15 2.46 7.94
C TYR A 262 -4.15 1.40 7.52
N LYS A 263 -4.68 1.54 6.31
CA LYS A 263 -5.51 0.54 5.64
C LYS A 263 -4.85 0.13 4.35
N LEU A 264 -4.67 -1.17 4.13
CA LEU A 264 -4.16 -1.72 2.87
C LEU A 264 -5.26 -2.55 2.22
N VAL A 265 -5.55 -2.25 0.96
CA VAL A 265 -6.49 -3.01 0.13
C VAL A 265 -5.83 -3.50 -1.14
N ARG A 266 -6.34 -4.61 -1.68
CA ARG A 266 -5.99 -5.12 -3.01
C ARG A 266 -7.28 -5.40 -3.79
N GLY A 267 -7.53 -4.62 -4.83
CA GLY A 267 -8.87 -4.55 -5.42
C GLY A 267 -9.91 -4.17 -4.35
N SER A 268 -10.97 -4.98 -4.20
CA SER A 268 -12.00 -4.79 -3.17
C SER A 268 -11.66 -5.44 -1.81
N SER A 269 -10.58 -6.22 -1.72
CA SER A 269 -10.24 -6.98 -0.51
C SER A 269 -9.45 -6.15 0.49
N SER A 270 -9.89 -6.10 1.75
CA SER A 270 -9.13 -5.49 2.85
C SER A 270 -8.10 -6.47 3.38
N LEU A 271 -6.82 -6.13 3.28
CA LEU A 271 -5.71 -6.98 3.69
C LEU A 271 -5.20 -6.62 5.08
N TYR A 272 -5.17 -5.33 5.40
CA TYR A 272 -4.63 -4.84 6.66
C TYR A 272 -5.40 -3.61 7.16
N SER A 273 -5.56 -3.52 8.48
CA SER A 273 -5.98 -2.32 9.19
C SER A 273 -5.25 -2.27 10.54
N GLY A 274 -4.54 -1.19 10.82
CA GLY A 274 -3.80 -1.06 12.09
C GLY A 274 -2.72 0.01 12.06
N THR A 275 -1.88 0.04 13.10
CA THR A 275 -0.83 1.07 13.29
C THR A 275 0.58 0.61 12.89
N GLY A 276 0.70 -0.63 12.40
CA GLY A 276 1.93 -1.19 11.86
C GLY A 276 2.28 -0.61 10.49
N ASN A 277 3.48 -0.93 10.02
CA ASN A 277 4.07 -0.34 8.81
C ASN A 277 4.47 -1.37 7.75
N SER A 278 3.99 -2.61 7.88
CA SER A 278 4.29 -3.69 6.94
C SER A 278 3.21 -4.75 6.93
N TYR A 279 3.08 -5.45 5.80
CA TYR A 279 2.20 -6.60 5.61
C TYR A 279 2.87 -7.65 4.71
N SER A 280 2.88 -8.91 5.14
CA SER A 280 3.41 -10.02 4.33
C SER A 280 2.25 -10.72 3.64
N GLU A 281 2.17 -10.57 2.32
CA GLU A 281 1.17 -11.27 1.53
C GLU A 281 1.74 -12.56 0.94
N LYS A 282 1.01 -13.65 1.16
CA LYS A 282 1.36 -15.00 0.74
C LYS A 282 0.27 -15.56 -0.17
N ALA A 283 0.56 -16.69 -0.80
CA ALA A 283 -0.38 -17.42 -1.64
C ALA A 283 -0.87 -16.64 -2.87
N LEU A 284 -0.01 -15.78 -3.44
CA LEU A 284 -0.27 -15.11 -4.70
C LEU A 284 -0.08 -16.06 -5.89
N VAL A 285 -0.70 -15.70 -7.02
CA VAL A 285 -0.47 -16.34 -8.32
C VAL A 285 0.79 -15.73 -8.93
N SER A 286 1.67 -16.57 -9.48
CA SER A 286 2.90 -16.12 -10.15
C SER A 286 2.62 -15.33 -11.42
N ASP A 287 3.60 -14.55 -11.86
CA ASP A 287 3.54 -13.73 -13.08
C ASP A 287 2.23 -12.91 -13.20
N THR A 288 1.75 -12.37 -12.08
CA THR A 288 0.46 -11.66 -12.00
C THR A 288 0.65 -10.26 -11.42
N ASN A 289 0.04 -9.27 -12.06
CA ASN A 289 -0.04 -7.91 -11.54
C ASN A 289 -1.12 -7.83 -10.46
N TYR A 290 -0.79 -7.16 -9.36
CA TYR A 290 -1.70 -6.90 -8.26
C TYR A 290 -1.70 -5.41 -7.92
N ASP A 291 -2.90 -4.82 -7.93
CA ASP A 291 -3.11 -3.41 -7.61
C ASP A 291 -3.42 -3.27 -6.12
N TYR A 292 -2.58 -2.51 -5.44
CA TYR A 292 -2.69 -2.21 -4.02
C TYR A 292 -2.98 -0.73 -3.81
N THR A 293 -3.79 -0.43 -2.80
CA THR A 293 -3.98 0.93 -2.31
C THR A 293 -3.72 0.96 -0.81
N LEU A 294 -2.79 1.81 -0.41
CA LEU A 294 -2.52 2.16 0.97
C LEU A 294 -3.22 3.49 1.28
N THR A 295 -3.99 3.51 2.36
CA THR A 295 -4.56 4.72 2.95
C THR A 295 -3.96 4.95 4.33
N ALA A 296 -3.23 6.05 4.50
CA ALA A 296 -2.77 6.51 5.81
C ALA A 296 -3.79 7.53 6.35
N ILE A 297 -4.35 7.26 7.52
CA ILE A 297 -5.48 8.01 8.10
C ILE A 297 -4.97 8.84 9.28
N SER A 298 -5.22 10.14 9.25
CA SER A 298 -4.92 11.08 10.34
C SER A 298 -6.19 11.67 10.92
N THR A 299 -6.07 12.52 11.94
CA THR A 299 -7.23 13.27 12.48
C THR A 299 -7.84 14.25 11.46
N ASN A 300 -7.06 14.74 10.50
CA ASN A 300 -7.48 15.83 9.60
C ASN A 300 -7.67 15.38 8.14
N GLY A 301 -7.50 14.10 7.84
CA GLY A 301 -7.68 13.56 6.50
C GLY A 301 -6.85 12.31 6.23
N GLU A 302 -6.74 11.98 4.95
CA GLU A 302 -6.16 10.75 4.44
C GLU A 302 -5.09 11.05 3.37
N SER A 303 -4.00 10.29 3.40
CA SER A 303 -3.07 10.17 2.28
C SER A 303 -3.27 8.83 1.59
N ILE A 304 -3.22 8.83 0.27
CA ILE A 304 -3.44 7.64 -0.55
C ILE A 304 -2.22 7.40 -1.44
N ASP A 305 -1.75 6.16 -1.49
CA ASP A 305 -0.82 5.68 -2.51
C ASP A 305 -1.35 4.38 -3.14
N SER A 306 -1.43 4.36 -4.46
CA SER A 306 -1.85 3.20 -5.24
C SER A 306 -0.72 2.74 -6.15
N LYS A 307 -0.36 1.45 -6.07
CA LYS A 307 0.71 0.86 -6.89
C LYS A 307 0.36 -0.55 -7.36
N THR A 308 0.87 -0.86 -8.54
CA THR A 308 0.83 -2.20 -9.13
C THR A 308 2.17 -2.89 -8.89
N PHE A 309 2.15 -4.09 -8.32
CA PHE A 309 3.32 -4.95 -8.21
C PHE A 309 3.09 -6.27 -8.94
N LYS A 310 4.14 -6.82 -9.56
CA LYS A 310 4.08 -8.09 -10.28
C LYS A 310 4.83 -9.18 -9.51
N THR A 311 4.21 -10.33 -9.31
CA THR A 311 4.89 -11.51 -8.77
C THR A 311 5.92 -12.07 -9.76
N ALA A 312 6.92 -12.78 -9.24
CA ALA A 312 7.92 -13.43 -10.09
C ALA A 312 7.29 -14.54 -10.94
N VAL A 313 7.98 -14.93 -12.02
CA VAL A 313 7.56 -16.07 -12.85
C VAL A 313 7.67 -17.35 -12.03
N GLY A 314 6.61 -18.16 -12.06
CA GLY A 314 6.58 -19.44 -11.34
C GLY A 314 7.34 -20.55 -12.07
N GLU A 315 7.63 -21.61 -11.34
CA GLU A 315 8.42 -22.74 -11.80
C GLU A 315 7.78 -24.09 -11.43
N LEU A 316 8.22 -25.14 -12.13
CA LEU A 316 7.99 -26.53 -11.74
C LEU A 316 9.32 -27.14 -11.33
N ALA A 317 9.44 -27.52 -10.06
CA ALA A 317 10.71 -27.99 -9.51
C ALA A 317 10.51 -29.04 -8.42
N ILE A 318 11.49 -29.92 -8.30
CA ILE A 318 11.72 -30.70 -7.08
C ILE A 318 12.68 -29.88 -6.22
N LEU A 319 12.25 -29.50 -5.03
CA LEU A 319 13.08 -28.77 -4.07
C LEU A 319 13.85 -29.71 -3.14
N GLN A 320 13.32 -30.91 -2.91
CA GLN A 320 13.96 -31.91 -2.05
C GLN A 320 13.51 -33.32 -2.43
N VAL A 321 14.44 -34.26 -2.41
CA VAL A 321 14.20 -35.71 -2.46
C VAL A 321 15.09 -36.42 -1.44
N PRO A 322 14.74 -37.65 -1.04
CA PRO A 322 15.59 -38.45 -0.17
C PRO A 322 16.95 -38.76 -0.78
N SER A 323 18.02 -38.54 -0.01
CA SER A 323 19.41 -38.66 -0.48
C SER A 323 19.95 -40.09 -0.52
N ALA A 324 19.81 -40.87 0.55
CA ALA A 324 20.30 -42.25 0.65
C ALA A 324 19.37 -43.13 1.49
N ILE A 325 19.19 -44.38 1.06
CA ILE A 325 18.31 -45.36 1.71
C ILE A 325 19.07 -46.66 1.83
N ASN A 326 19.10 -47.20 3.04
CA ASN A 326 19.65 -48.52 3.28
C ASN A 326 18.52 -49.53 3.38
N PHE A 327 18.67 -50.64 2.67
CA PHE A 327 17.90 -51.84 2.94
C PHE A 327 18.53 -52.57 4.12
N ASN A 328 17.70 -53.28 4.89
CA ASN A 328 18.22 -54.21 5.89
C ASN A 328 19.07 -55.29 5.20
N PRO A 329 20.19 -55.74 5.81
CA PRO A 329 20.99 -56.84 5.27
C PRO A 329 20.17 -58.12 5.09
N ILE A 330 20.51 -58.92 4.07
CA ILE A 330 19.86 -60.19 3.75
C ILE A 330 20.89 -61.32 3.84
N THR A 331 20.53 -62.41 4.52
CA THR A 331 21.33 -63.65 4.59
C THR A 331 20.74 -64.69 3.65
N LEU A 332 21.43 -65.02 2.56
CA LEU A 332 20.96 -66.01 1.58
C LEU A 332 20.83 -67.39 2.24
N ASN A 333 19.59 -67.90 2.33
CA ASN A 333 19.26 -69.17 3.00
C ASN A 333 18.57 -70.19 2.08
N GLY A 334 18.59 -69.94 0.77
CA GLY A 334 17.94 -70.80 -0.23
C GLY A 334 16.45 -70.53 -0.47
N ALA A 335 15.81 -69.62 0.27
CA ALA A 335 14.43 -69.19 0.05
C ALA A 335 14.35 -67.73 -0.44
N ASP A 336 13.27 -67.37 -1.15
CA ASP A 336 13.00 -65.98 -1.52
C ASP A 336 12.87 -65.10 -0.27
N GLN A 337 13.51 -63.93 -0.32
CA GLN A 337 13.62 -63.02 0.82
C GLN A 337 13.21 -61.61 0.43
N LYS A 338 12.76 -60.83 1.42
CA LYS A 338 12.43 -59.42 1.28
C LYS A 338 13.23 -58.59 2.25
N SER A 339 13.69 -57.43 1.78
CA SER A 339 14.23 -56.39 2.64
C SER A 339 13.51 -55.07 2.37
N TYR A 340 13.53 -54.18 3.36
CA TYR A 340 12.81 -52.93 3.29
C TYR A 340 13.72 -51.73 3.53
N GLY A 341 13.47 -50.67 2.78
CA GLY A 341 14.09 -49.37 2.93
C GLY A 341 13.09 -48.33 3.41
N THR A 342 13.51 -47.47 4.34
CA THR A 342 12.68 -46.37 4.86
C THR A 342 13.27 -45.03 4.45
N PHE A 343 12.40 -44.12 3.99
CA PHE A 343 12.79 -42.74 3.70
C PHE A 343 12.60 -41.89 4.95
N ASN A 344 13.67 -41.23 5.39
CA ASN A 344 13.63 -40.32 6.55
C ASN A 344 13.39 -38.85 6.13
N GLN A 345 13.27 -38.59 4.83
CA GLN A 345 13.05 -37.26 4.26
C GLN A 345 11.77 -37.27 3.43
N LYS A 346 11.05 -36.15 3.46
CA LYS A 346 9.92 -35.90 2.56
C LYS A 346 10.43 -35.47 1.19
N ILE A 347 9.63 -35.72 0.16
CA ILE A 347 9.84 -35.13 -1.16
C ILE A 347 9.10 -33.79 -1.19
N ILE A 348 9.75 -32.73 -1.66
CA ILE A 348 9.15 -31.40 -1.79
C ILE A 348 9.05 -31.07 -3.28
N VAL A 349 7.83 -30.92 -3.77
CA VAL A 349 7.54 -30.48 -5.13
C VAL A 349 6.92 -29.10 -5.10
N LYS A 350 7.39 -28.23 -5.98
CA LYS A 350 6.86 -26.89 -6.20
C LYS A 350 6.31 -26.80 -7.62
N ASP A 351 5.04 -26.47 -7.75
CA ASP A 351 4.48 -25.99 -9.03
C ASP A 351 3.78 -24.66 -8.79
N THR A 352 4.44 -23.57 -9.17
CA THR A 352 3.89 -22.22 -9.07
C THR A 352 3.59 -21.63 -10.43
N ARG A 353 3.75 -22.39 -11.52
CA ARG A 353 3.60 -21.87 -12.88
C ARG A 353 2.18 -21.39 -13.14
N LYS A 354 2.08 -20.45 -14.06
CA LYS A 354 0.81 -19.89 -14.54
C LYS A 354 0.10 -20.77 -15.58
N SER A 355 0.81 -21.70 -16.24
CA SER A 355 0.28 -22.55 -17.33
C SER A 355 -0.80 -23.55 -16.90
N ARG A 356 -0.96 -23.81 -15.60
CA ARG A 356 -1.99 -24.67 -14.97
C ARG A 356 -2.25 -26.01 -15.67
N ASN A 357 -1.25 -26.57 -16.35
CA ASN A 357 -1.35 -27.81 -17.12
C ASN A 357 -1.14 -29.08 -16.28
N GLY A 358 -1.02 -28.94 -14.95
CA GLY A 358 -0.74 -30.04 -14.05
C GLY A 358 0.73 -30.48 -14.07
N TRP A 359 1.04 -31.46 -13.24
CA TRP A 359 2.36 -32.05 -13.09
C TRP A 359 2.26 -33.47 -12.55
N LYS A 360 3.32 -34.24 -12.76
CA LYS A 360 3.45 -35.58 -12.19
C LYS A 360 4.85 -35.78 -11.63
N LEU A 361 4.90 -36.38 -10.43
CA LEU A 361 6.13 -36.86 -9.85
C LEU A 361 6.31 -38.32 -10.29
N VAL A 362 7.44 -38.58 -10.94
CA VAL A 362 7.83 -39.91 -11.39
C VAL A 362 9.13 -40.34 -10.74
N VAL A 363 9.30 -41.65 -10.60
CA VAL A 363 10.49 -42.27 -10.03
C VAL A 363 10.94 -43.45 -10.88
N LYS A 364 12.25 -43.67 -10.92
CA LYS A 364 12.88 -44.86 -11.49
C LYS A 364 14.13 -45.23 -10.71
N ALA A 365 14.33 -46.53 -10.51
CA ALA A 365 15.56 -47.09 -9.99
C ALA A 365 16.43 -47.59 -11.14
N ALA A 366 17.73 -47.30 -11.10
CA ALA A 366 18.70 -47.97 -11.96
C ALA A 366 18.81 -49.47 -11.58
N PRO A 367 19.25 -50.35 -12.49
CA PRO A 367 19.55 -51.73 -12.14
C PRO A 367 20.51 -51.80 -10.95
N LEU A 368 20.21 -52.66 -9.97
CA LEU A 368 21.05 -52.88 -8.79
C LEU A 368 22.39 -53.48 -9.22
N LYS A 369 23.49 -52.82 -8.87
CA LYS A 369 24.85 -53.25 -9.21
C LYS A 369 25.68 -53.51 -7.96
N SER A 370 26.53 -54.52 -7.99
CA SER A 370 27.50 -54.77 -6.93
C SER A 370 28.49 -53.60 -6.82
N SER A 371 29.09 -53.42 -5.64
CA SER A 371 30.05 -52.34 -5.36
C SER A 371 31.23 -52.25 -6.34
N ASN A 372 31.64 -53.39 -6.90
CA ASN A 372 32.69 -53.50 -7.92
C ASN A 372 32.19 -53.38 -9.37
N GLY A 373 30.88 -53.16 -9.58
CA GLY A 373 30.24 -53.00 -10.88
C GLY A 373 30.08 -54.27 -11.72
N VAL A 374 30.63 -55.41 -11.27
CA VAL A 374 30.70 -56.66 -12.07
C VAL A 374 29.34 -57.36 -12.17
N ARG A 375 28.53 -57.32 -11.12
CA ARG A 375 27.27 -58.07 -11.04
C ARG A 375 26.09 -57.12 -11.07
N THR A 376 25.06 -57.48 -11.84
CA THR A 376 23.80 -56.75 -11.89
C THR A 376 22.67 -57.69 -11.45
N PHE A 377 21.81 -57.25 -10.53
CA PHE A 377 20.61 -57.98 -10.16
C PHE A 377 19.58 -57.94 -11.31
N PRO A 378 18.71 -58.96 -11.43
CA PRO A 378 17.59 -58.90 -12.36
C PRO A 378 16.70 -57.69 -12.10
N SER A 379 16.02 -57.18 -13.14
CA SER A 379 14.98 -56.16 -13.00
C SER A 379 13.74 -56.67 -12.27
N ASN A 380 12.82 -55.76 -11.93
CA ASN A 380 11.55 -56.01 -11.25
C ASN A 380 11.72 -56.52 -9.81
N LYS A 381 12.73 -56.01 -9.10
CA LYS A 381 13.08 -56.39 -7.73
C LYS A 381 12.83 -55.28 -6.73
N ILE A 382 12.75 -54.02 -7.16
CA ILE A 382 12.51 -52.88 -6.28
C ILE A 382 11.09 -52.39 -6.47
N ALA A 383 10.30 -52.49 -5.40
CA ALA A 383 8.94 -51.99 -5.35
C ALA A 383 8.86 -50.77 -4.42
N LEU A 384 8.08 -49.76 -4.80
CA LEU A 384 7.75 -48.58 -4.01
C LEU A 384 6.27 -48.63 -3.61
N LYS A 385 6.00 -48.63 -2.31
CA LYS A 385 4.65 -48.55 -1.75
C LYS A 385 4.02 -47.18 -2.04
N PRO A 386 2.68 -47.09 -2.08
CA PRO A 386 1.97 -45.82 -2.25
C PRO A 386 2.41 -44.75 -1.24
N VAL A 387 2.40 -43.49 -1.68
CA VAL A 387 2.56 -42.31 -0.82
C VAL A 387 1.52 -42.36 0.30
N SER A 388 1.91 -42.01 1.53
CA SER A 388 1.02 -42.04 2.69
C SER A 388 0.29 -40.72 2.91
N ALA A 389 0.91 -39.58 2.57
CA ALA A 389 0.29 -38.27 2.73
C ALA A 389 0.85 -37.21 1.76
N ILE A 390 0.00 -36.25 1.39
CA ILE A 390 0.36 -35.04 0.65
C ILE A 390 -0.17 -33.81 1.41
N THR A 391 0.75 -32.91 1.78
CA THR A 391 0.44 -31.68 2.50
C THR A 391 0.89 -30.48 1.69
N GLN A 392 -0.01 -29.51 1.45
CA GLN A 392 0.37 -28.23 0.88
C GLN A 392 0.96 -27.35 1.98
N THR A 393 2.17 -26.83 1.78
CA THR A 393 2.86 -25.97 2.75
C THR A 393 2.87 -24.51 2.33
N SER A 394 2.66 -24.20 1.05
CA SER A 394 2.60 -22.83 0.53
C SER A 394 1.81 -22.75 -0.78
N GLY A 395 1.40 -21.52 -1.14
CA GLY A 395 0.60 -21.23 -2.32
C GLY A 395 -0.90 -21.13 -2.02
N ALA A 396 -1.67 -20.68 -3.01
CA ALA A 396 -3.12 -20.64 -2.92
C ALA A 396 -3.69 -22.04 -2.72
N VAL A 397 -4.72 -22.16 -1.88
CA VAL A 397 -5.40 -23.45 -1.67
C VAL A 397 -5.91 -23.95 -3.01
N ALA A 398 -5.42 -25.12 -3.40
CA ALA A 398 -5.79 -25.78 -4.64
C ALA A 398 -6.24 -27.22 -4.35
N THR A 399 -6.96 -27.82 -5.29
CA THR A 399 -7.27 -29.25 -5.24
C THR A 399 -5.96 -30.03 -5.11
N LYS A 400 -5.85 -30.86 -4.08
CA LYS A 400 -4.64 -31.61 -3.78
C LYS A 400 -4.28 -32.57 -4.92
N PRO A 401 -2.99 -32.82 -5.18
CA PRO A 401 -2.55 -33.89 -6.07
C PRO A 401 -3.09 -35.25 -5.64
N SER A 402 -3.29 -36.16 -6.60
CA SER A 402 -3.70 -37.55 -6.37
C SER A 402 -2.51 -38.48 -6.20
N ILE A 403 -2.73 -39.57 -5.45
CA ILE A 403 -1.74 -40.61 -5.18
C ILE A 403 -2.01 -41.82 -6.08
N THR A 404 -0.94 -42.45 -6.57
CA THR A 404 -1.03 -43.79 -7.17
C THR A 404 -1.19 -44.82 -6.04
N ASN A 405 -2.38 -45.40 -5.92
CA ASN A 405 -2.77 -46.24 -4.78
C ASN A 405 -2.25 -47.69 -4.83
N SER A 406 -1.52 -48.06 -5.88
CA SER A 406 -0.90 -49.37 -6.01
C SER A 406 0.62 -49.29 -5.89
N THR A 407 1.21 -50.32 -5.29
CA THR A 407 2.67 -50.51 -5.25
C THR A 407 3.24 -50.56 -6.67
N GLN A 408 4.31 -49.81 -6.92
CA GLN A 408 4.95 -49.69 -8.23
C GLN A 408 6.29 -50.41 -8.25
N LEU A 409 6.56 -51.24 -9.26
CA LEU A 409 7.92 -51.72 -9.54
C LEU A 409 8.71 -50.61 -10.22
N ILE A 410 9.81 -50.15 -9.64
CA ILE A 410 10.51 -48.93 -10.08
C ILE A 410 11.83 -49.19 -10.81
N ASP A 411 12.36 -50.41 -10.77
CA ASP A 411 13.57 -50.84 -11.48
C ASP A 411 13.24 -51.48 -12.85
N THR A 412 12.23 -50.93 -13.53
CA THR A 412 11.78 -51.37 -14.86
C THR A 412 12.31 -50.45 -15.95
N SER A 413 12.06 -50.78 -17.23
CA SER A 413 12.41 -49.90 -18.35
C SER A 413 11.66 -48.56 -18.30
N SER A 414 10.43 -48.54 -17.78
CA SER A 414 9.56 -47.36 -17.70
C SER A 414 9.66 -46.65 -16.35
N VAL A 415 9.56 -45.32 -16.38
CA VAL A 415 9.36 -44.49 -15.18
C VAL A 415 7.98 -44.76 -14.58
N LYS A 416 7.86 -44.64 -13.26
CA LYS A 416 6.59 -44.86 -12.55
C LYS A 416 6.06 -43.56 -11.97
N LYS A 417 4.82 -43.23 -12.30
CA LYS A 417 4.08 -42.14 -11.70
C LYS A 417 3.63 -42.53 -10.30
N ILE A 418 3.81 -41.63 -9.35
CA ILE A 418 3.43 -41.87 -7.95
C ILE A 418 2.50 -40.80 -7.39
N VAL A 419 2.62 -39.56 -7.89
CA VAL A 419 1.75 -38.43 -7.57
C VAL A 419 1.47 -37.68 -8.86
N SER A 420 0.23 -37.21 -9.03
CA SER A 420 -0.15 -36.36 -10.15
C SER A 420 -1.13 -35.28 -9.75
N ALA A 421 -0.97 -34.09 -10.31
CA ALA A 421 -1.95 -33.02 -10.33
C ALA A 421 -2.48 -32.86 -11.74
N GLY A 422 -3.82 -32.78 -11.86
CA GLY A 422 -4.48 -32.49 -13.12
C GLY A 422 -4.40 -31.00 -13.48
N THR A 423 -4.99 -30.66 -14.63
CA THR A 423 -5.16 -29.27 -15.05
C THR A 423 -5.87 -28.46 -13.97
N ASN A 424 -5.39 -27.25 -13.68
CA ASN A 424 -5.89 -26.35 -12.64
C ASN A 424 -5.83 -26.89 -11.20
N THR A 425 -5.13 -27.99 -10.93
CA THR A 425 -4.93 -28.52 -9.57
C THR A 425 -3.46 -28.53 -9.18
N GLY A 426 -3.17 -28.77 -7.89
CA GLY A 426 -1.81 -28.97 -7.40
C GLY A 426 -0.87 -27.77 -7.54
N GLN A 427 -1.38 -26.53 -7.54
CA GLN A 427 -0.54 -25.34 -7.54
C GLN A 427 -0.09 -25.00 -6.12
N GLY A 428 1.21 -24.81 -5.92
CA GLY A 428 1.81 -24.50 -4.63
C GLY A 428 3.05 -25.33 -4.34
N VAL A 429 3.43 -25.39 -3.07
CA VAL A 429 4.51 -26.25 -2.56
C VAL A 429 3.88 -27.39 -1.78
N TYR A 430 4.27 -28.61 -2.12
CA TYR A 430 3.72 -29.83 -1.56
C TYR A 430 4.82 -30.68 -0.94
N GLU A 431 4.59 -31.06 0.31
CA GLU A 431 5.32 -32.11 1.00
C GLU A 431 4.64 -33.47 0.76
N ILE A 432 5.40 -34.39 0.20
CA ILE A 432 4.97 -35.75 -0.13
C ILE A 432 5.68 -36.72 0.82
N THR A 433 4.89 -37.44 1.60
CA THR A 433 5.38 -38.37 2.63
C THR A 433 5.24 -39.81 2.15
N LEU A 434 6.34 -40.54 2.19
CA LEU A 434 6.35 -41.98 1.92
C LEU A 434 6.13 -42.75 3.25
N PRO A 435 5.49 -43.93 3.22
CA PRO A 435 5.29 -44.73 4.43
C PRO A 435 6.60 -45.28 4.98
N SER A 436 6.57 -45.82 6.20
CA SER A 436 7.67 -46.67 6.69
C SER A 436 7.83 -47.89 5.78
N GLN A 437 9.07 -48.39 5.65
CA GLN A 437 9.36 -49.53 4.76
C GLN A 437 8.80 -49.33 3.33
N ALA A 438 8.86 -48.10 2.82
CA ALA A 438 8.28 -47.74 1.53
C ALA A 438 8.94 -48.44 0.34
N LEU A 439 10.24 -48.72 0.42
CA LEU A 439 10.89 -49.59 -0.56
C LEU A 439 10.87 -51.03 -0.09
N GLU A 440 10.53 -51.94 -0.98
CA GLU A 440 10.67 -53.39 -0.81
C GLU A 440 11.62 -53.91 -1.89
N LEU A 441 12.69 -54.59 -1.46
CA LEU A 441 13.60 -55.33 -2.32
C LEU A 441 13.27 -56.81 -2.20
N SER A 442 12.87 -57.43 -3.31
CA SER A 442 12.69 -58.89 -3.39
C SER A 442 13.98 -59.54 -3.90
N VAL A 443 14.54 -60.47 -3.14
CA VAL A 443 15.77 -61.19 -3.45
C VAL A 443 15.46 -62.68 -3.62
N ASN A 444 15.83 -63.22 -4.78
CA ASN A 444 15.80 -64.65 -5.00
C ASN A 444 17.24 -65.18 -4.92
N PRO A 445 17.56 -66.11 -4.00
CA PRO A 445 18.94 -66.59 -3.82
C PRO A 445 19.58 -67.22 -5.07
N SER A 446 18.79 -67.70 -6.04
CA SER A 446 19.33 -68.25 -7.29
C SER A 446 19.95 -67.20 -8.22
N ASN A 447 19.67 -65.91 -8.00
CA ASN A 447 20.18 -64.80 -8.81
C ASN A 447 20.86 -63.69 -8.00
N ALA A 448 21.13 -63.95 -6.72
CA ALA A 448 21.86 -63.08 -5.81
C ALA A 448 23.27 -63.63 -5.56
N TYR A 449 24.24 -62.74 -5.26
CA TYR A 449 25.63 -63.15 -5.06
C TYR A 449 26.22 -62.57 -3.78
N VAL A 450 27.13 -63.34 -3.19
CA VAL A 450 28.05 -62.94 -2.11
C VAL A 450 29.49 -62.97 -2.64
N ASN A 451 30.45 -62.52 -1.83
CA ASN A 451 31.86 -62.69 -2.20
C ASN A 451 32.25 -64.18 -2.21
N PRO A 452 33.28 -64.59 -2.98
CA PRO A 452 33.71 -65.99 -3.04
C PRO A 452 34.07 -66.60 -1.68
N ASN A 453 34.51 -65.78 -0.72
CA ASN A 453 34.80 -66.18 0.66
C ASN A 453 33.56 -66.22 1.58
N GLY A 454 32.35 -66.06 1.03
CA GLY A 454 31.09 -66.05 1.79
C GLY A 454 30.77 -64.73 2.50
N SER A 455 31.63 -63.70 2.41
CA SER A 455 31.37 -62.40 3.03
C SER A 455 30.34 -61.56 2.26
N SER A 456 29.76 -60.55 2.90
CA SER A 456 28.74 -59.68 2.33
C SER A 456 29.23 -58.93 1.10
N LEU A 457 28.37 -58.86 0.08
CA LEU A 457 28.58 -58.05 -1.11
C LEU A 457 27.56 -56.91 -1.12
N ASN A 458 28.04 -55.66 -1.18
CA ASN A 458 27.17 -54.49 -1.20
C ASN A 458 26.63 -54.26 -2.62
N TYR A 459 25.37 -53.85 -2.69
CA TYR A 459 24.69 -53.47 -3.93
C TYR A 459 24.16 -52.04 -3.83
N TYR A 460 24.20 -51.34 -4.96
CA TYR A 460 23.77 -49.94 -5.07
C TYR A 460 22.83 -49.78 -6.26
N THR A 461 21.90 -48.84 -6.13
CA THR A 461 20.98 -48.39 -7.18
C THR A 461 20.78 -46.90 -7.03
N ASP A 462 20.70 -46.20 -8.16
CA ASP A 462 20.37 -44.79 -8.18
C ASP A 462 18.86 -44.63 -8.33
N LEU A 463 18.25 -43.90 -7.40
CA LEU A 463 16.85 -43.50 -7.48
C LEU A 463 16.76 -42.11 -8.10
N THR A 464 16.22 -42.06 -9.32
CA THR A 464 15.98 -40.80 -10.02
C THR A 464 14.53 -40.38 -9.82
N TRP A 465 14.35 -39.19 -9.27
CA TRP A 465 13.05 -38.53 -9.13
C TRP A 465 12.97 -37.39 -10.13
N THR A 466 11.88 -37.32 -10.87
CA THR A 466 11.65 -36.26 -11.85
C THR A 466 10.25 -35.71 -11.66
N VAL A 467 10.11 -34.39 -11.77
CA VAL A 467 8.81 -33.75 -11.91
C VAL A 467 8.64 -33.33 -13.36
N GLU A 468 7.53 -33.75 -13.98
CA GLU A 468 7.24 -33.50 -15.38
C GLU A 468 5.97 -32.65 -15.50
N PRO A 469 5.89 -31.74 -16.48
CA PRO A 469 4.66 -31.03 -16.79
C PRO A 469 3.60 -31.98 -17.37
N GLY A 470 2.33 -31.72 -17.06
CA GLY A 470 1.21 -32.57 -17.49
C GLY A 470 0.78 -33.59 -16.43
N ALA A 471 -0.48 -34.00 -16.50
CA ALA A 471 -1.12 -34.94 -15.56
C ALA A 471 -0.64 -36.40 -15.67
#